data_AF-A0A6D2CWK7-F1
#
_entry.id   AF-A0A6D2CWK7-F1
#
_cell.length_a   1.000
_cell.length_b   1.000
_cell.length_c   1.000
_cell.angle_alpha   90.00
_cell.angle_beta   90.00
_cell.angle_gamma   90.00
#
_symmetry.space_group_name_H-M   'P 1'
#
loop_
_entity.id
_entity.type
_entity.pdbx_description
1 polymer ?
#
loop_
_entity_poly.entity_id
_entity_poly.type
_entity_poly.pdbx_seq_one_letter_code
_entity_poly.pdbx_strand_id
1 'polypeptide(L)'
;MSKKTNDQIILEQILKDKKNELDVDIKDSEFFEIYSASEILKDYDVTYDDIEYGIVGNGGDGGIDSIFTFINGELQKEDTQLNTQARKNQIELVVIQSKTSSTFKEDAIIKFRETIQDLFDLGNDLDKFKKRYNSLLLEKVSLFRNAYSKLAKTFPTILIKFFYATQGVENDIHQNVIDKASKLRDDIHGLFSGSVCDFSFIGATTLLEMSRNIPASSRILEVSEQPISTSAGSYICLASLTKYYEFISDNGALARSIFESNVRDYQGSVTVNTGIRLTLQNMNSDDFWYLNNGVTIITPKAVSAGKQLTIEDPQIVNGLQTSHEIYRHFSNSENSQNDKRSILIRIICEENEDARDRIIRVTNSQTAILPASLRSSDKIHRNIEDYLKANDFYYDRKKNFYKNLGKPASKIISIAYLAQAMMTILLFRPDSARARPSTLINSDAEYKKYSV
;
A
#
# COMPACT_ATOMS: atom_id res chain seq x y z
N MET A 1 31.65 -14.79 -21.67
CA MET A 1 30.54 -13.93 -21.19
C MET A 1 29.35 -14.19 -22.08
N SER A 2 28.22 -14.62 -21.52
CA SER A 2 26.98 -14.76 -22.30
C SER A 2 26.58 -13.39 -22.85
N LYS A 3 26.04 -13.34 -24.06
CA LYS A 3 25.54 -12.10 -24.67
C LYS A 3 24.30 -11.66 -23.88
N LYS A 4 24.32 -10.45 -23.31
CA LYS A 4 23.15 -9.88 -22.62
C LYS A 4 21.96 -9.77 -23.58
N THR A 5 20.76 -10.03 -23.08
CA THR A 5 19.53 -9.82 -23.85
C THR A 5 19.24 -8.32 -24.00
N ASN A 6 18.37 -7.95 -24.95
CA ASN A 6 17.97 -6.55 -25.12
C ASN A 6 17.29 -6.02 -23.85
N ASP A 7 16.46 -6.83 -23.18
CA ASP A 7 15.78 -6.45 -21.94
C ASP A 7 16.78 -6.18 -20.81
N GLN A 8 17.82 -7.00 -20.68
CA GLN A 8 18.92 -6.75 -19.73
C GLN A 8 19.65 -5.43 -20.01
N ILE A 9 19.95 -5.14 -21.27
CA ILE A 9 20.64 -3.90 -21.67
C ILE A 9 19.77 -2.67 -21.38
N ILE A 10 18.47 -2.73 -21.71
CA ILE A 10 17.54 -1.62 -21.48
C ILE A 10 17.33 -1.41 -19.98
N LEU A 11 17.15 -2.49 -19.20
CA LEU A 11 17.00 -2.39 -17.74
C LEU A 11 18.25 -1.78 -17.09
N GLU A 12 19.45 -2.18 -17.49
CA GLU A 12 20.70 -1.58 -16.99
C GLU A 12 20.76 -0.08 -17.26
N GLN A 13 20.32 0.36 -18.45
CA GLN A 13 20.26 1.77 -18.79
C GLN A 13 19.22 2.53 -17.93
N ILE A 14 18.01 1.97 -17.75
CA ILE A 14 16.97 2.54 -16.88
C ILE A 14 17.47 2.67 -15.44
N LEU A 15 18.12 1.63 -14.91
CA LEU A 15 18.67 1.65 -13.56
C LEU A 15 19.74 2.74 -13.41
N LYS A 16 20.61 2.89 -14.42
CA LYS A 16 21.64 3.93 -14.43
C LYS A 16 21.04 5.34 -14.47
N ASP A 17 20.04 5.55 -15.32
CA ASP A 17 19.39 6.86 -15.45
C ASP A 17 18.62 7.22 -14.18
N LYS A 18 17.80 6.30 -13.64
CA LYS A 18 17.09 6.50 -12.36
C LYS A 18 18.04 6.72 -11.18
N LYS A 19 19.19 6.04 -11.16
CA LYS A 19 20.22 6.28 -10.12
C LYS A 19 20.81 7.68 -10.23
N ASN A 20 21.11 8.15 -11.44
CA ASN A 20 21.66 9.49 -11.66
C ASN A 20 20.64 10.59 -11.29
N GLU A 21 19.34 10.34 -11.47
CA GLU A 21 18.27 11.27 -11.06
C GLU A 21 18.18 11.46 -9.54
N LEU A 22 18.60 10.46 -8.75
CA LEU A 22 18.55 10.56 -7.29
C LEU A 22 19.60 11.54 -6.73
N ASP A 23 20.68 11.85 -7.45
CA ASP A 23 21.75 12.75 -6.97
C ASP A 23 22.32 12.32 -5.59
N VAL A 24 22.34 11.01 -5.32
CA VAL A 24 22.89 10.40 -4.11
C VAL A 24 23.97 9.39 -4.48
N ASP A 25 25.11 9.43 -3.77
CA ASP A 25 26.18 8.44 -3.91
C ASP A 25 25.81 7.13 -3.19
N ILE A 26 24.97 6.32 -3.86
CA ILE A 26 24.53 5.00 -3.40
C ILE A 26 25.20 3.90 -4.23
N LYS A 27 25.50 2.73 -3.63
CA LYS A 27 26.05 1.60 -4.39
C LYS A 27 25.01 1.00 -5.33
N ASP A 28 25.44 0.41 -6.43
CA ASP A 28 24.54 -0.22 -7.41
C ASP A 28 23.69 -1.34 -6.81
N SER A 29 24.24 -2.10 -5.85
CA SER A 29 23.49 -3.16 -5.14
C SER A 29 22.40 -2.57 -4.24
N GLU A 30 22.75 -1.57 -3.43
CA GLU A 30 21.82 -0.89 -2.51
C GLU A 30 20.71 -0.17 -3.29
N PHE A 31 21.05 0.48 -4.41
CA PHE A 31 20.05 1.06 -5.30
C PHE A 31 19.14 0.00 -5.93
N PHE A 32 19.69 -1.13 -6.36
CA PHE A 32 18.89 -2.22 -6.94
C PHE A 32 17.92 -2.83 -5.92
N GLU A 33 18.30 -2.93 -4.65
CA GLU A 33 17.41 -3.33 -3.54
C GLU A 33 16.21 -2.38 -3.44
N ILE A 34 16.45 -1.07 -3.34
CA ILE A 34 15.38 -0.04 -3.30
C ILE A 34 14.48 -0.12 -4.54
N TYR A 35 15.09 -0.19 -5.73
CA TYR A 35 14.39 -0.20 -7.00
C TYR A 35 13.47 -1.42 -7.12
N SER A 36 14.01 -2.62 -6.90
CA SER A 36 13.25 -3.87 -7.02
C SER A 36 12.13 -3.95 -5.99
N ALA A 37 12.37 -3.54 -4.74
CA ALA A 37 11.33 -3.43 -3.73
C ALA A 37 10.23 -2.45 -4.14
N SER A 38 10.59 -1.30 -4.72
CA SER A 38 9.64 -0.29 -5.19
C SER A 38 8.76 -0.77 -6.34
N GLU A 39 9.32 -1.51 -7.30
CA GLU A 39 8.55 -2.06 -8.43
C GLU A 39 7.70 -3.27 -8.00
N ILE A 40 8.19 -4.13 -7.10
CA ILE A 40 7.42 -5.28 -6.56
C ILE A 40 6.24 -4.80 -5.71
N LEU A 41 6.44 -3.74 -4.92
CA LEU A 41 5.41 -3.17 -4.05
C LEU A 41 4.63 -2.03 -4.71
N LYS A 42 4.71 -1.88 -6.03
CA LYS A 42 4.13 -0.75 -6.76
C LYS A 42 2.61 -0.65 -6.66
N ASP A 43 1.94 -1.80 -6.57
CA ASP A 43 0.49 -1.90 -6.38
C ASP A 43 0.08 -1.88 -4.89
N TYR A 44 1.04 -1.79 -3.97
CA TYR A 44 0.78 -1.65 -2.55
C TYR A 44 0.71 -0.18 -2.19
N ASP A 45 -0.09 0.13 -1.18
CA ASP A 45 -0.20 1.47 -0.64
C ASP A 45 1.00 1.80 0.27
N VAL A 46 2.19 1.92 -0.33
CA VAL A 46 3.47 2.21 0.36
C VAL A 46 4.17 3.44 -0.22
N THR A 47 4.68 4.29 0.68
CA THR A 47 5.53 5.45 0.36
C THR A 47 6.97 5.07 0.12
N TYR A 48 7.80 6.01 -0.33
CA TYR A 48 9.25 5.80 -0.39
C TYR A 48 9.85 5.50 0.99
N ASP A 49 9.47 6.27 2.02
CA ASP A 49 9.89 6.02 3.40
C ASP A 49 9.47 4.63 3.91
N ASP A 50 8.32 4.13 3.44
CA ASP A 50 7.87 2.78 3.75
C ASP A 50 8.77 1.72 3.11
N ILE A 51 9.19 1.93 1.85
CA ILE A 51 10.16 1.07 1.16
C ILE A 51 11.48 1.07 1.92
N GLU A 52 12.05 2.24 2.20
CA GLU A 52 13.31 2.35 2.96
C GLU A 52 13.21 1.69 4.33
N TYR A 53 12.10 1.89 5.03
CA TYR A 53 11.85 1.26 6.33
C TYR A 53 11.87 -0.28 6.26
N GLY A 54 11.44 -0.88 5.15
CA GLY A 54 11.44 -2.33 4.96
C GLY A 54 12.77 -2.93 4.51
N ILE A 55 13.75 -2.10 4.13
CA ILE A 55 15.08 -2.57 3.72
C ILE A 55 15.90 -2.94 4.95
N VAL A 56 16.41 -4.17 4.94
CA VAL A 56 17.26 -4.77 5.98
C VAL A 56 18.61 -5.25 5.42
N GLY A 57 18.84 -5.05 4.12
CA GLY A 57 20.04 -5.43 3.36
C GLY A 57 21.30 -4.78 3.93
N ASN A 58 22.04 -5.57 4.71
CA ASN A 58 23.34 -5.23 5.28
C ASN A 58 24.01 -6.51 5.82
N GLY A 59 25.22 -6.43 6.38
CA GLY A 59 25.84 -7.58 7.02
C GLY A 59 24.91 -8.24 8.05
N GLY A 60 24.68 -9.56 7.92
CA GLY A 60 23.80 -10.32 8.82
C GLY A 60 22.31 -10.30 8.44
N ASP A 61 21.96 -9.94 7.21
CA ASP A 61 20.58 -9.91 6.71
C ASP A 61 19.93 -11.28 6.44
N GLY A 62 20.67 -12.38 6.59
CA GLY A 62 20.13 -13.71 6.37
C GLY A 62 19.73 -13.99 4.92
N GLY A 63 20.23 -13.22 3.95
CA GLY A 63 19.77 -13.28 2.56
C GLY A 63 18.35 -12.75 2.35
N ILE A 64 17.90 -11.83 3.20
CA ILE A 64 16.68 -11.06 3.00
C ILE A 64 17.10 -9.60 2.88
N ASP A 65 16.88 -8.96 1.73
CA ASP A 65 17.24 -7.55 1.58
C ASP A 65 16.08 -6.64 1.99
N SER A 66 14.84 -7.09 1.83
CA SER A 66 13.66 -6.35 2.27
C SER A 66 12.57 -7.26 2.81
N ILE A 67 11.85 -6.79 3.83
CA ILE A 67 10.78 -7.52 4.48
C ILE A 67 9.67 -6.58 4.96
N PHE A 68 8.43 -6.93 4.63
CA PHE A 68 7.25 -6.13 4.92
C PHE A 68 6.14 -7.02 5.47
N THR A 69 5.48 -6.57 6.54
CA THR A 69 4.29 -7.23 7.07
C THR A 69 3.09 -6.33 6.85
N PHE A 70 2.09 -6.83 6.13
CA PHE A 70 0.82 -6.16 5.91
C PHE A 70 -0.29 -6.87 6.66
N ILE A 71 -1.25 -6.11 7.17
CA ILE A 71 -2.48 -6.64 7.77
C ILE A 71 -3.66 -5.96 7.10
N ASN A 72 -4.49 -6.75 6.41
CA ASN A 72 -5.60 -6.24 5.61
C ASN A 72 -5.16 -5.10 4.66
N GLY A 73 -3.99 -5.27 4.02
CA GLY A 73 -3.37 -4.29 3.13
C GLY A 73 -2.65 -3.10 3.80
N GLU A 74 -2.60 -3.03 5.15
CA GLU A 74 -1.86 -1.98 5.86
C GLU A 74 -0.45 -2.41 6.24
N LEU A 75 0.55 -1.63 5.84
CA LEU A 75 1.92 -1.85 6.32
C LEU A 75 2.00 -1.69 7.83
N GLN A 76 2.58 -2.68 8.50
CA GLN A 76 2.77 -2.69 9.94
C GLN A 76 4.12 -2.08 10.34
N LYS A 77 4.06 -1.13 11.26
CA LYS A 77 5.19 -0.53 11.97
C LYS A 77 5.06 -0.74 13.47
N GLU A 78 6.06 -0.35 14.23
CA GLU A 78 6.12 -0.54 15.69
C GLU A 78 4.95 0.15 16.43
N ASP A 79 4.42 1.24 15.87
CA ASP A 79 3.34 2.04 16.43
C ASP A 79 1.96 1.76 15.79
N THR A 80 1.87 0.85 14.81
CA THR A 80 0.59 0.50 14.17
C THR A 80 -0.33 -0.23 15.15
N GLN A 81 -1.56 0.26 15.31
CA GLN A 81 -2.55 -0.35 16.20
C GLN A 81 -3.26 -1.52 15.52
N LEU A 82 -3.17 -2.70 16.13
CA LEU A 82 -3.84 -3.90 15.63
C LEU A 82 -5.29 -3.95 16.10
N ASN A 83 -6.22 -4.00 15.14
CA ASN A 83 -7.63 -4.28 15.45
C ASN A 83 -7.84 -5.79 15.68
N THR A 84 -7.62 -6.23 16.93
CA THR A 84 -7.80 -7.62 17.36
C THR A 84 -9.25 -8.10 17.37
N GLN A 85 -10.23 -7.21 17.17
CA GLN A 85 -11.66 -7.56 17.15
C GLN A 85 -12.18 -7.83 15.73
N ALA A 86 -11.44 -7.44 14.69
CA ALA A 86 -11.78 -7.77 13.32
C ALA A 86 -11.71 -9.29 13.11
N ARG A 87 -12.71 -9.85 12.44
CA ARG A 87 -12.74 -11.27 12.04
C ARG A 87 -12.19 -11.42 10.62
N LYS A 88 -11.63 -12.60 10.29
CA LYS A 88 -11.02 -12.91 8.98
C LYS A 88 -9.89 -11.94 8.60
N ASN A 89 -9.00 -11.64 9.54
CA ASN A 89 -7.81 -10.84 9.21
C ASN A 89 -6.95 -11.58 8.20
N GLN A 90 -6.36 -10.85 7.26
CA GLN A 90 -5.33 -11.36 6.37
C GLN A 90 -3.99 -10.77 6.83
N ILE A 91 -3.03 -11.65 7.13
CA ILE A 91 -1.65 -11.28 7.39
C ILE A 91 -0.86 -11.63 6.14
N GLU A 92 -0.22 -10.63 5.54
CA GLU A 92 0.61 -10.81 4.37
C GLU A 92 2.07 -10.47 4.71
N LEU A 93 2.98 -11.41 4.47
CA LEU A 93 4.42 -11.22 4.61
C LEU A 93 5.05 -11.20 3.23
N VAL A 94 5.70 -10.08 2.89
CA VAL A 94 6.48 -9.95 1.65
C VAL A 94 7.97 -9.97 2.00
N VAL A 95 8.70 -10.91 1.41
CA VAL A 95 10.15 -11.08 1.59
C VAL A 95 10.83 -10.96 0.24
N ILE A 96 11.82 -10.09 0.12
CA ILE A 96 12.50 -9.76 -1.14
C ILE A 96 14.01 -9.96 -0.98
N GLN A 97 14.61 -10.68 -1.93
CA GLN A 97 16.06 -10.70 -2.14
C GLN A 97 16.34 -10.19 -3.54
N SER A 98 17.26 -9.23 -3.62
CA SER A 98 17.66 -8.52 -4.80
C SER A 98 19.15 -8.78 -5.09
N LYS A 99 19.47 -9.22 -6.30
CA LYS A 99 20.85 -9.40 -6.76
C LYS A 99 21.06 -8.77 -8.12
N THR A 100 22.13 -8.01 -8.29
CA THR A 100 22.56 -7.49 -9.59
C THR A 100 23.17 -8.57 -10.51
N SER A 101 23.09 -9.84 -10.14
CA SER A 101 23.59 -10.95 -10.95
C SER A 101 22.74 -11.17 -12.20
N SER A 102 23.38 -11.59 -13.28
CA SER A 102 22.73 -11.91 -14.56
C SER A 102 22.07 -13.30 -14.60
N THR A 103 22.04 -14.02 -13.48
CA THR A 103 21.42 -15.36 -13.36
C THR A 103 20.86 -15.59 -11.96
N PHE A 104 19.93 -16.53 -11.85
CA PHE A 104 19.40 -17.02 -10.58
C PHE A 104 20.27 -18.13 -10.02
N LYS A 105 20.67 -18.00 -8.76
CA LYS A 105 21.49 -18.98 -8.03
C LYS A 105 20.76 -19.55 -6.83
N GLU A 106 21.08 -20.80 -6.51
CA GLU A 106 20.52 -21.54 -5.37
C GLU A 106 20.79 -20.88 -4.01
N ASP A 107 21.93 -20.18 -3.86
CA ASP A 107 22.39 -19.58 -2.59
C ASP A 107 21.35 -18.65 -1.94
N ALA A 108 20.64 -17.85 -2.73
CA ALA A 108 19.58 -16.98 -2.23
C ALA A 108 18.45 -17.76 -1.56
N ILE A 109 18.01 -18.86 -2.19
CA ILE A 109 16.91 -19.68 -1.66
C ILE A 109 17.37 -20.48 -0.44
N ILE A 110 18.63 -20.94 -0.42
CA ILE A 110 19.20 -21.60 0.76
C ILE A 110 19.15 -20.64 1.97
N LYS A 111 19.59 -19.40 1.77
CA LYS A 111 19.58 -18.37 2.82
C LYS A 111 18.17 -18.04 3.30
N PHE A 112 17.19 -17.92 2.39
CA PHE A 112 15.79 -17.81 2.78
C PHE A 112 15.37 -18.97 3.68
N ARG A 113 15.61 -20.22 3.27
CA ARG A 113 15.22 -21.40 4.06
C ARG A 113 15.86 -21.40 5.46
N GLU A 114 17.15 -21.11 5.55
CA GLU A 114 17.85 -21.00 6.85
C GLU A 114 17.22 -19.92 7.74
N THR A 115 16.99 -18.73 7.18
CA THR A 115 16.41 -17.61 7.91
C THR A 115 14.96 -17.87 8.32
N ILE A 116 14.17 -18.53 7.49
CA ILE A 116 12.80 -18.95 7.83
C ILE A 116 12.81 -19.97 8.97
N GLN A 117 13.65 -21.00 8.90
CA GLN A 117 13.74 -22.03 9.95
C GLN A 117 14.22 -21.44 11.28
N ASP A 118 15.21 -20.54 11.26
CA ASP A 118 15.73 -19.89 12.46
C ASP A 118 14.71 -18.88 13.03
N LEU A 119 14.23 -17.96 12.17
CA LEU A 119 13.54 -16.74 12.59
C LEU A 119 12.02 -16.79 12.46
N PHE A 120 11.40 -17.77 11.83
CA PHE A 120 9.93 -17.86 11.74
C PHE A 120 9.33 -19.01 12.53
N ASP A 121 10.15 -19.94 13.02
CA ASP A 121 9.73 -20.91 14.04
C ASP A 121 9.43 -20.21 15.37
N LEU A 122 8.17 -20.22 15.79
CA LEU A 122 7.70 -19.58 17.02
C LEU A 122 8.27 -20.20 18.30
N GLY A 123 8.80 -21.43 18.23
CA GLY A 123 9.53 -22.08 19.32
C GLY A 123 10.93 -21.52 19.54
N ASN A 124 11.49 -20.83 18.55
CA ASN A 124 12.82 -20.24 18.63
C ASN A 124 12.80 -18.87 19.31
N ASP A 125 13.78 -18.64 20.19
CA ASP A 125 14.02 -17.36 20.84
C ASP A 125 14.90 -16.46 19.97
N LEU A 126 14.34 -15.35 19.48
CA LEU A 126 15.02 -14.37 18.62
C LEU A 126 16.28 -13.78 19.28
N ASP A 127 16.33 -13.71 20.62
CA ASP A 127 17.49 -13.15 21.32
C ASP A 127 18.77 -13.98 21.13
N LYS A 128 18.62 -15.30 20.89
CA LYS A 128 19.75 -16.20 20.61
C LYS A 128 20.37 -15.94 19.24
N PHE A 129 19.63 -15.30 18.34
CA PHE A 129 20.00 -15.06 16.96
C PHE A 129 20.64 -13.68 16.73
N LYS A 130 20.70 -12.82 17.75
CA LYS A 130 21.33 -11.47 17.73
C LYS A 130 22.80 -11.43 17.29
N LYS A 131 23.53 -12.54 17.42
CA LYS A 131 24.93 -12.66 16.94
C LYS A 131 25.04 -13.01 15.46
N ARG A 132 24.02 -13.67 14.91
CA ARG A 132 24.00 -14.17 13.52
C ARG A 132 23.33 -13.19 12.58
N TYR A 133 22.22 -12.60 13.05
CA TYR A 133 21.38 -11.72 12.25
C TYR A 133 21.44 -10.29 12.74
N ASN A 134 21.28 -9.35 11.81
CA ASN A 134 21.26 -7.93 12.11
C ASN A 134 19.98 -7.55 12.88
N SER A 135 20.04 -6.44 13.63
CA SER A 135 18.94 -6.01 14.48
C SER A 135 17.69 -5.62 13.68
N LEU A 136 17.87 -5.04 12.49
CA LEU A 136 16.76 -4.61 11.64
C LEU A 136 15.91 -5.81 11.21
N LEU A 137 16.53 -6.88 10.73
CA LEU A 137 15.84 -8.11 10.37
C LEU A 137 15.07 -8.70 11.57
N LEU A 138 15.73 -8.78 12.73
CA LEU A 138 15.09 -9.31 13.94
C LEU A 138 13.89 -8.45 14.39
N GLU A 139 13.98 -7.13 14.26
CA GLU A 139 12.89 -6.20 14.51
C GLU A 139 11.70 -6.46 13.56
N LYS A 140 11.94 -6.58 12.25
CA LYS A 140 10.87 -6.85 11.26
C LYS A 140 10.23 -8.22 11.43
N VAL A 141 11.02 -9.24 11.72
CA VAL A 141 10.50 -10.57 12.06
C VAL A 141 9.68 -10.52 13.35
N SER A 142 10.13 -9.77 14.35
CA SER A 142 9.37 -9.59 15.60
C SER A 142 8.01 -8.97 15.33
N LEU A 143 7.90 -7.96 14.45
CA LEU A 143 6.62 -7.38 14.03
C LEU A 143 5.67 -8.44 13.46
N PHE A 144 6.15 -9.28 12.54
CA PHE A 144 5.36 -10.37 11.98
C PHE A 144 4.91 -11.37 13.06
N ARG A 145 5.84 -11.87 13.89
CA ARG A 145 5.53 -12.83 14.96
C ARG A 145 4.52 -12.27 15.96
N ASN A 146 4.66 -11.00 16.33
CA ASN A 146 3.75 -10.31 17.23
C ASN A 146 2.36 -10.14 16.62
N ALA A 147 2.27 -9.76 15.35
CA ALA A 147 1.00 -9.67 14.61
C ALA A 147 0.31 -11.03 14.55
N TYR A 148 1.04 -12.08 14.18
CA TYR A 148 0.52 -13.44 14.11
C TYR A 148 0.00 -13.93 15.46
N SER A 149 0.80 -13.78 16.52
CA SER A 149 0.42 -14.19 17.88
C SER A 149 -0.83 -13.46 18.40
N LYS A 150 -0.90 -12.14 18.21
CA LYS A 150 -2.04 -11.32 18.65
C LYS A 150 -3.32 -11.62 17.87
N LEU A 151 -3.20 -11.95 16.59
CA LEU A 151 -4.35 -12.25 15.72
C LEU A 151 -4.73 -13.73 15.69
N ALA A 152 -3.95 -14.63 16.29
CA ALA A 152 -4.17 -16.08 16.26
C ALA A 152 -5.60 -16.50 16.66
N LYS A 153 -6.21 -15.82 17.64
CA LYS A 153 -7.60 -16.07 18.08
C LYS A 153 -8.66 -15.78 17.00
N THR A 154 -8.30 -14.99 15.99
CA THR A 154 -9.18 -14.61 14.87
C THR A 154 -9.03 -15.53 13.66
N PHE A 155 -8.15 -16.54 13.75
CA PHE A 155 -7.81 -17.48 12.66
C PHE A 155 -7.51 -16.75 11.34
N PRO A 156 -6.44 -15.94 11.29
CA PRO A 156 -6.14 -15.11 10.13
C PRO A 156 -5.70 -15.97 8.94
N THR A 157 -6.03 -15.53 7.73
CA THR A 157 -5.41 -16.07 6.51
C THR A 157 -3.99 -15.54 6.42
N ILE A 158 -3.01 -16.44 6.25
CA ILE A 158 -1.60 -16.06 6.15
C ILE A 158 -1.18 -16.20 4.69
N LEU A 159 -0.70 -15.11 4.11
CA LEU A 159 -0.14 -15.06 2.77
C LEU A 159 1.34 -14.72 2.88
N ILE A 160 2.23 -15.58 2.40
CA ILE A 160 3.67 -15.35 2.43
C ILE A 160 4.18 -15.33 0.99
N LYS A 161 4.71 -14.19 0.56
CA LYS A 161 5.23 -13.97 -0.79
C LYS A 161 6.73 -13.77 -0.74
N PHE A 162 7.45 -14.65 -1.40
CA PHE A 162 8.89 -14.51 -1.63
C PHE A 162 9.14 -14.01 -3.05
N PHE A 163 9.97 -12.98 -3.15
CA PHE A 163 10.46 -12.47 -4.42
C PHE A 163 11.97 -12.60 -4.47
N TYR A 164 12.46 -13.26 -5.52
CA TYR A 164 13.88 -13.25 -5.86
C TYR A 164 14.06 -12.40 -7.11
N ALA A 165 14.51 -11.16 -6.94
CA ALA A 165 14.73 -10.19 -8.00
C ALA A 165 16.19 -10.22 -8.48
N THR A 166 16.40 -10.38 -9.79
CA THR A 166 17.73 -10.31 -10.40
C THR A 166 17.72 -9.59 -11.74
N GLN A 167 18.90 -9.26 -12.26
CA GLN A 167 19.06 -8.83 -13.65
C GLN A 167 19.18 -10.02 -14.62
N GLY A 168 18.81 -11.23 -14.18
CA GLY A 168 18.87 -12.46 -14.97
C GLY A 168 17.66 -12.69 -15.87
N VAL A 169 17.77 -13.71 -16.72
CA VAL A 169 16.69 -14.13 -17.64
C VAL A 169 15.84 -15.20 -16.96
N GLU A 170 14.54 -14.94 -16.85
CA GLU A 170 13.56 -15.81 -16.17
C GLU A 170 13.39 -17.15 -16.88
N ASN A 171 13.53 -17.16 -18.21
CA ASN A 171 13.40 -18.37 -19.03
C ASN A 171 14.61 -19.31 -18.95
N ASP A 172 15.70 -18.92 -18.27
CA ASP A 172 16.94 -19.70 -18.15
C ASP A 172 17.22 -20.09 -16.68
N ILE A 173 16.17 -20.27 -15.88
CA ILE A 173 16.29 -20.73 -14.50
C ILE A 173 16.52 -22.24 -14.50
N HIS A 174 17.65 -22.65 -13.93
CA HIS A 174 17.98 -24.07 -13.78
C HIS A 174 16.97 -24.79 -12.87
N GLN A 175 16.56 -26.02 -13.24
CA GLN A 175 15.54 -26.79 -12.52
C GLN A 175 15.84 -26.94 -11.01
N ASN A 176 17.10 -27.18 -10.62
CA ASN A 176 17.50 -27.24 -9.20
C ASN A 176 17.11 -26.00 -8.38
N VAL A 177 17.13 -24.81 -8.99
CA VAL A 177 16.74 -23.55 -8.33
C VAL A 177 15.23 -23.55 -8.10
N ILE A 178 14.45 -23.98 -9.08
CA ILE A 178 12.99 -24.13 -9.00
C ILE A 178 12.62 -25.15 -7.91
N ASP A 179 13.30 -26.30 -7.89
CA ASP A 179 13.05 -27.36 -6.89
C ASP A 179 13.33 -26.88 -5.47
N LYS A 180 14.34 -26.02 -5.27
CA LYS A 180 14.61 -25.40 -3.96
C LYS A 180 13.54 -24.40 -3.56
N ALA A 181 12.97 -23.64 -4.50
CA ALA A 181 11.85 -22.75 -4.21
C ALA A 181 10.62 -23.57 -3.76
N SER A 182 10.36 -24.73 -4.38
CA SER A 182 9.32 -25.65 -3.91
C SER A 182 9.56 -26.15 -2.50
N LYS A 183 10.79 -26.53 -2.15
CA LYS A 183 11.15 -26.93 -0.77
C LYS A 183 10.96 -25.80 0.25
N LEU A 184 11.19 -24.55 -0.14
CA LEU A 184 10.91 -23.40 0.73
C LEU A 184 9.40 -23.27 1.02
N ARG A 185 8.53 -23.53 0.02
CA ARG A 185 7.08 -23.57 0.23
C ARG A 185 6.69 -24.67 1.23
N ASP A 186 7.32 -25.84 1.13
CA ASP A 186 7.08 -26.95 2.05
C ASP A 186 7.50 -26.59 3.49
N ASP A 187 8.67 -25.96 3.67
CA ASP A 187 9.13 -25.50 4.98
C ASP A 187 8.14 -24.50 5.61
N ILE A 188 7.61 -23.56 4.81
CA ILE A 188 6.62 -22.57 5.26
C ILE A 188 5.30 -23.23 5.66
N HIS A 189 4.78 -24.17 4.86
CA HIS A 189 3.59 -24.93 5.22
C HIS A 189 3.78 -25.75 6.51
N GLY A 190 5.00 -26.22 6.77
CA GLY A 190 5.36 -26.88 8.02
C GLY A 190 5.31 -25.95 9.24
N LEU A 191 5.71 -24.69 9.11
CA LEU A 191 5.70 -23.70 10.19
C LEU A 191 4.32 -23.06 10.39
N PHE A 192 3.59 -22.78 9.32
CA PHE A 192 2.30 -22.08 9.33
C PHE A 192 1.23 -22.91 8.62
N SER A 193 0.56 -23.78 9.37
CA SER A 193 -0.49 -24.64 8.81
C SER A 193 -1.61 -23.81 8.17
N GLY A 194 -1.86 -24.03 6.87
CA GLY A 194 -2.89 -23.31 6.11
C GLY A 194 -2.47 -21.95 5.55
N SER A 195 -1.17 -21.60 5.62
CA SER A 195 -0.65 -20.43 4.89
C SER A 195 -0.66 -20.68 3.38
N VAL A 196 -0.86 -19.64 2.60
CA VAL A 196 -0.58 -19.63 1.15
C VAL A 196 0.84 -19.11 0.96
N CYS A 197 1.71 -19.88 0.30
CA CYS A 197 3.09 -19.48 0.03
C CYS A 197 3.35 -19.32 -1.48
N ASP A 198 3.59 -18.10 -1.91
CA ASP A 198 3.98 -17.77 -3.27
C ASP A 198 5.49 -17.52 -3.34
N PHE A 199 6.10 -17.97 -4.43
CA PHE A 199 7.49 -17.67 -4.73
C PHE A 199 7.60 -17.26 -6.19
N SER A 200 8.12 -16.06 -6.42
CA SER A 200 8.23 -15.44 -7.74
C SER A 200 9.68 -15.12 -8.06
N PHE A 201 10.15 -15.62 -9.20
CA PHE A 201 11.40 -15.19 -9.79
C PHE A 201 11.13 -13.95 -10.64
N ILE A 202 11.81 -12.84 -10.31
CA ILE A 202 11.65 -11.56 -10.98
C ILE A 202 12.97 -11.27 -11.69
N GLY A 203 13.00 -11.36 -13.01
CA GLY A 203 14.21 -11.12 -13.80
C GLY A 203 14.14 -9.79 -14.55
N ALA A 204 15.01 -9.66 -15.55
CA ALA A 204 15.14 -8.43 -16.31
C ALA A 204 13.87 -8.11 -17.12
N THR A 205 13.22 -9.10 -17.71
CA THR A 205 12.03 -8.89 -18.53
C THR A 205 10.84 -8.46 -17.65
N THR A 206 10.59 -9.15 -16.53
CA THR A 206 9.51 -8.79 -15.60
C THR A 206 9.74 -7.43 -14.95
N LEU A 207 10.97 -7.08 -14.55
CA LEU A 207 11.27 -5.74 -14.03
C LEU A 207 11.03 -4.64 -15.06
N LEU A 208 11.34 -4.90 -16.33
CA LEU A 208 11.11 -3.96 -17.43
C LEU A 208 9.60 -3.77 -17.66
N GLU A 209 8.82 -4.84 -17.63
CA GLU A 209 7.36 -4.80 -17.73
C GLU A 209 6.74 -4.03 -16.55
N MET A 210 7.18 -4.31 -15.32
CA MET A 210 6.77 -3.57 -14.12
C MET A 210 7.09 -2.07 -14.24
N SER A 211 8.30 -1.73 -14.72
CA SER A 211 8.69 -0.32 -14.91
C SER A 211 7.85 0.38 -15.98
N ARG A 212 7.39 -0.33 -17.02
CA ARG A 212 6.52 0.20 -18.07
C ARG A 212 5.07 0.33 -17.60
N ASN A 213 4.64 -0.57 -16.71
CA ASN A 213 3.34 -0.52 -16.08
C ASN A 213 3.32 0.62 -15.07
N ILE A 214 2.92 1.80 -15.50
CA ILE A 214 2.43 2.84 -14.59
C ILE A 214 1.18 2.25 -13.94
N PRO A 215 1.01 2.36 -12.59
CA PRO A 215 -0.19 1.85 -11.94
C PRO A 215 -1.41 2.36 -12.71
N ALA A 216 -2.38 1.49 -12.95
CA ALA A 216 -3.60 1.91 -13.61
C ALA A 216 -4.28 2.98 -12.74
N SER A 217 -3.99 4.24 -13.01
CA SER A 217 -4.72 5.35 -12.39
C SER A 217 -6.18 5.28 -12.81
N SER A 218 -6.49 4.61 -13.92
CA SER A 218 -7.86 4.39 -14.37
C SER A 218 -8.49 3.12 -13.79
N ARG A 219 -9.67 3.24 -13.17
CA ARG A 219 -10.54 2.13 -12.79
C ARG A 219 -11.79 2.10 -13.66
N ILE A 220 -12.31 0.90 -13.93
CA ILE A 220 -13.56 0.71 -14.67
C ILE A 220 -14.68 0.40 -13.66
N LEU A 221 -15.73 1.22 -13.67
CA LEU A 221 -16.96 0.99 -12.92
C LEU A 221 -18.06 0.54 -13.87
N GLU A 222 -18.59 -0.66 -13.64
CA GLU A 222 -19.78 -1.16 -14.34
C GLU A 222 -21.03 -0.61 -13.64
N VAL A 223 -21.84 0.13 -14.39
CA VAL A 223 -23.05 0.79 -13.88
C VAL A 223 -24.30 0.02 -14.31
N SER A 224 -25.35 0.10 -13.49
CA SER A 224 -26.62 -0.59 -13.72
C SER A 224 -27.29 -0.12 -15.02
N GLU A 225 -27.24 1.18 -15.29
CA GLU A 225 -27.80 1.83 -16.49
C GLU A 225 -26.90 2.95 -16.99
N GLN A 226 -27.20 3.49 -18.18
CA GLN A 226 -26.40 4.56 -18.77
C GLN A 226 -26.30 5.77 -17.82
N PRO A 227 -25.08 6.26 -17.52
CA PRO A 227 -24.89 7.32 -16.56
C PRO A 227 -25.43 8.65 -17.10
N ILE A 228 -26.01 9.46 -16.21
CA ILE A 228 -26.47 10.80 -16.53
C ILE A 228 -25.25 11.72 -16.56
N SER A 229 -24.90 12.23 -17.73
CA SER A 229 -23.84 13.22 -17.88
C SER A 229 -24.35 14.62 -17.55
N THR A 230 -23.46 15.42 -16.98
CA THR A 230 -23.67 16.86 -16.74
C THR A 230 -22.95 17.68 -17.81
N SER A 231 -23.32 18.94 -17.97
CA SER A 231 -22.65 19.87 -18.90
C SER A 231 -21.17 20.10 -18.59
N ALA A 232 -20.73 19.80 -17.37
CA ALA A 232 -19.35 19.91 -16.91
C ALA A 232 -18.56 18.58 -17.03
N GLY A 233 -19.07 17.58 -17.75
CA GLY A 233 -18.39 16.29 -17.93
C GLY A 233 -18.41 15.37 -16.70
N SER A 234 -19.12 15.75 -15.64
CA SER A 234 -19.37 14.92 -14.45
C SER A 234 -20.54 13.95 -14.68
N TYR A 235 -20.64 12.87 -13.91
CA TYR A 235 -21.64 11.81 -14.06
C TYR A 235 -22.42 11.50 -12.78
N ILE A 236 -23.68 11.08 -12.93
CA ILE A 236 -24.49 10.48 -11.86
C ILE A 236 -24.99 9.11 -12.32
N CYS A 237 -24.78 8.09 -11.51
CA CYS A 237 -25.13 6.72 -11.88
C CYS A 237 -25.48 5.85 -10.67
N LEU A 238 -26.11 4.70 -10.96
CA LEU A 238 -26.29 3.60 -10.03
C LEU A 238 -25.35 2.47 -10.44
N ALA A 239 -24.70 1.83 -9.47
CA ALA A 239 -23.98 0.57 -9.68
C ALA A 239 -24.53 -0.47 -8.71
N SER A 240 -24.53 -1.76 -9.08
CA SER A 240 -24.87 -2.80 -8.11
C SER A 240 -23.83 -2.83 -6.99
N LEU A 241 -24.24 -3.26 -5.79
CA LEU A 241 -23.31 -3.34 -4.66
C LEU A 241 -22.10 -4.23 -4.95
N THR A 242 -22.29 -5.33 -5.69
CA THR A 242 -21.22 -6.22 -6.13
C THR A 242 -20.23 -5.52 -7.07
N LYS A 243 -20.72 -4.77 -8.06
CA LYS A 243 -19.85 -4.03 -9.00
C LYS A 243 -19.12 -2.87 -8.33
N TYR A 244 -19.77 -2.24 -7.36
CA TYR A 244 -19.10 -1.24 -6.53
C TYR A 244 -18.03 -1.86 -5.62
N TYR A 245 -18.30 -3.04 -5.03
CA TYR A 245 -17.31 -3.80 -4.27
C TYR A 245 -16.07 -4.15 -5.12
N GLU A 246 -16.27 -4.65 -6.35
CA GLU A 246 -15.19 -4.90 -7.31
C GLU A 246 -14.38 -3.62 -7.60
N PHE A 247 -15.06 -2.49 -7.80
CA PHE A 247 -14.40 -1.20 -8.06
C PHE A 247 -13.51 -0.72 -6.91
N ILE A 248 -13.93 -0.94 -5.65
CA ILE A 248 -13.18 -0.49 -4.45
C ILE A 248 -12.21 -1.53 -3.88
N SER A 249 -12.02 -2.67 -4.55
CA SER A 249 -11.18 -3.76 -4.02
C SER A 249 -10.06 -4.12 -4.99
N ASP A 250 -8.85 -4.30 -4.46
CA ASP A 250 -7.67 -4.79 -5.19
C ASP A 250 -7.23 -6.12 -4.59
N ASN A 251 -7.22 -7.20 -5.37
CA ASN A 251 -6.79 -8.54 -4.92
C ASN A 251 -7.46 -9.01 -3.61
N GLY A 252 -8.70 -8.60 -3.35
CA GLY A 252 -9.46 -8.93 -2.13
C GLY A 252 -9.22 -7.99 -0.94
N ALA A 253 -8.28 -7.06 -1.03
CA ALA A 253 -8.08 -5.97 -0.08
C ALA A 253 -8.85 -4.71 -0.53
N LEU A 254 -9.17 -3.82 0.41
CA LEU A 254 -9.74 -2.52 0.05
C LEU A 254 -8.68 -1.66 -0.66
N ALA A 255 -9.02 -1.12 -1.82
CA ALA A 255 -8.17 -0.22 -2.60
C ALA A 255 -7.93 1.10 -1.85
N ARG A 256 -6.84 1.23 -1.08
CA ARG A 256 -6.65 2.39 -0.20
C ARG A 256 -6.36 3.69 -0.96
N SER A 257 -5.69 3.59 -2.10
CA SER A 257 -5.29 4.73 -2.94
C SER A 257 -6.47 5.62 -3.34
N ILE A 258 -7.66 5.03 -3.55
CA ILE A 258 -8.86 5.79 -3.93
C ILE A 258 -9.55 6.48 -2.73
N PHE A 259 -9.14 6.20 -1.50
CA PHE A 259 -9.68 6.82 -0.28
C PHE A 259 -8.73 7.85 0.34
N GLU A 260 -7.54 8.08 -0.21
CA GLU A 260 -6.53 8.98 0.37
C GLU A 260 -7.02 10.44 0.50
N SER A 261 -7.83 10.91 -0.46
CA SER A 261 -8.45 12.25 -0.37
C SER A 261 -9.58 12.33 0.67
N ASN A 262 -9.99 11.20 1.24
CA ASN A 262 -10.94 11.16 2.35
C ASN A 262 -10.20 11.34 3.67
N VAL A 263 -10.22 12.58 4.16
CA VAL A 263 -9.67 12.97 5.47
C VAL A 263 -10.51 12.47 6.66
N ARG A 264 -11.35 11.44 6.51
CA ARG A 264 -12.02 10.80 7.64
C ARG A 264 -11.37 9.46 7.85
N ASP A 265 -10.99 9.12 9.07
CA ASP A 265 -10.69 7.73 9.37
C ASP A 265 -11.99 6.92 9.41
N TYR A 266 -11.93 5.63 9.08
CA TYR A 266 -13.05 4.73 9.33
C TYR A 266 -13.29 4.64 10.85
N GLN A 267 -14.24 5.43 11.35
CA GLN A 267 -14.68 5.38 12.74
C GLN A 267 -15.58 4.17 12.90
N GLY A 268 -15.09 3.08 13.50
CA GLY A 268 -15.80 1.81 13.60
C GLY A 268 -17.29 1.91 14.03
N SER A 269 -17.57 1.96 15.33
CA SER A 269 -18.94 1.78 15.85
C SER A 269 -19.69 3.09 16.07
N VAL A 270 -19.91 3.87 15.01
CA VAL A 270 -20.83 5.02 15.06
C VAL A 270 -22.24 4.55 14.67
N THR A 271 -23.29 5.17 15.24
CA THR A 271 -24.72 4.85 14.96
C THR A 271 -25.03 4.73 13.46
N VAL A 272 -24.34 5.53 12.63
CA VAL A 272 -24.42 5.51 11.16
C VAL A 272 -23.98 4.16 10.59
N ASN A 273 -22.86 3.61 11.04
CA ASN A 273 -22.31 2.35 10.53
C ASN A 273 -23.18 1.16 10.89
N THR A 274 -23.80 1.19 12.08
CA THR A 274 -24.79 0.20 12.48
C THR A 274 -25.99 0.23 11.54
N GLY A 275 -26.50 1.41 11.19
CA GLY A 275 -27.59 1.57 10.22
C GLY A 275 -27.24 0.99 8.85
N ILE A 276 -26.08 1.38 8.31
CA ILE A 276 -25.59 0.88 7.00
C ILE A 276 -25.48 -0.65 7.02
N ARG A 277 -24.89 -1.22 8.10
CA ARG A 277 -24.72 -2.67 8.24
C ARG A 277 -26.03 -3.42 8.32
N LEU A 278 -27.01 -2.90 9.06
CA LEU A 278 -28.34 -3.50 9.17
C LEU A 278 -29.03 -3.52 7.80
N THR A 279 -28.91 -2.43 7.03
CA THR A 279 -29.41 -2.39 5.65
C THR A 279 -28.72 -3.45 4.79
N LEU A 280 -27.38 -3.54 4.82
CA LEU A 280 -26.63 -4.54 4.03
C LEU A 280 -27.01 -5.98 4.42
N GLN A 281 -27.19 -6.28 5.70
CA GLN A 281 -27.56 -7.61 6.18
C GLN A 281 -28.99 -8.02 5.82
N ASN A 282 -29.90 -7.06 5.64
CA ASN A 282 -31.28 -7.33 5.28
C ASN A 282 -31.46 -7.35 3.75
N MET A 283 -31.23 -8.51 3.11
CA MET A 283 -31.38 -8.66 1.66
C MET A 283 -32.81 -8.44 1.14
N ASN A 284 -33.82 -8.51 2.01
CA ASN A 284 -35.23 -8.29 1.66
C ASN A 284 -35.68 -6.84 1.94
N SER A 285 -34.77 -5.93 2.30
CA SER A 285 -35.10 -4.53 2.51
C SER A 285 -35.38 -3.80 1.19
N ASP A 286 -35.88 -2.58 1.32
CA ASP A 286 -35.81 -1.55 0.29
C ASP A 286 -34.39 -1.43 -0.31
N ASP A 287 -34.31 -0.96 -1.55
CA ASP A 287 -33.05 -0.81 -2.27
C ASP A 287 -32.04 0.05 -1.49
N PHE A 288 -30.77 -0.31 -1.55
CA PHE A 288 -29.72 0.26 -0.71
C PHE A 288 -29.56 1.76 -0.94
N TRP A 289 -29.72 2.24 -2.18
CA TRP A 289 -29.63 3.66 -2.50
C TRP A 289 -30.79 4.51 -1.98
N TYR A 290 -31.93 3.91 -1.59
CA TYR A 290 -33.01 4.63 -0.92
C TYR A 290 -32.66 4.99 0.52
N LEU A 291 -31.82 4.16 1.15
CA LEU A 291 -31.51 4.22 2.58
C LEU A 291 -30.14 4.83 2.87
N ASN A 292 -29.37 5.16 1.82
CA ASN A 292 -28.00 5.65 1.93
C ASN A 292 -27.74 6.81 0.97
N ASN A 293 -26.92 7.78 1.40
CA ASN A 293 -26.62 8.99 0.62
C ASN A 293 -25.76 8.73 -0.64
N GLY A 294 -25.23 7.52 -0.78
CA GLY A 294 -24.34 7.12 -1.87
C GLY A 294 -22.89 7.53 -1.65
N VAL A 295 -22.12 7.55 -2.75
CA VAL A 295 -20.69 7.84 -2.79
C VAL A 295 -20.44 9.00 -3.75
N THR A 296 -19.45 9.84 -3.43
CA THR A 296 -18.95 10.88 -4.33
C THR A 296 -17.49 10.61 -4.65
N ILE A 297 -17.18 10.49 -5.94
CA ILE A 297 -15.87 10.29 -6.50
C ILE A 297 -15.46 11.57 -7.22
N ILE A 298 -14.26 12.07 -6.96
CA ILE A 298 -13.63 13.15 -7.73
C ILE A 298 -12.55 12.52 -8.61
N THR A 299 -12.40 13.04 -9.82
CA THR A 299 -11.46 12.52 -10.80
C THR A 299 -10.99 13.65 -11.72
N PRO A 300 -9.75 13.63 -12.24
CA PRO A 300 -9.35 14.49 -13.33
C PRO A 300 -10.22 14.27 -14.59
N LYS A 301 -10.61 13.01 -14.85
CA LYS A 301 -11.30 12.64 -16.09
C LYS A 301 -12.05 11.30 -15.95
N ALA A 302 -13.30 11.29 -16.40
CA ALA A 302 -14.06 10.06 -16.60
C ALA A 302 -14.67 10.02 -18.00
N VAL A 303 -14.76 8.81 -18.56
CA VAL A 303 -15.34 8.56 -19.88
C VAL A 303 -16.35 7.44 -19.77
N SER A 304 -17.58 7.69 -20.23
CA SER A 304 -18.64 6.67 -20.31
C SER A 304 -18.67 6.01 -21.68
N ALA A 305 -18.72 4.67 -21.68
CA ALA A 305 -19.01 3.84 -22.84
C ALA A 305 -20.13 2.85 -22.49
N GLY A 306 -21.37 3.16 -22.85
CA GLY A 306 -22.54 2.34 -22.52
C GLY A 306 -22.77 2.23 -21.01
N LYS A 307 -22.68 1.00 -20.47
CA LYS A 307 -22.80 0.69 -19.04
C LYS A 307 -21.45 0.62 -18.31
N GLN A 308 -20.38 1.13 -18.91
CA GLN A 308 -19.06 1.21 -18.29
C GLN A 308 -18.60 2.67 -18.18
N LEU A 309 -17.99 2.99 -17.05
CA LEU A 309 -17.34 4.25 -16.76
C LEU A 309 -15.87 4.00 -16.45
N THR A 310 -15.00 4.48 -17.31
CA THR A 310 -13.55 4.50 -17.05
C THR A 310 -13.22 5.80 -16.33
N ILE A 311 -12.70 5.71 -15.10
CA ILE A 311 -12.46 6.83 -14.19
C ILE A 311 -10.96 6.90 -13.90
N GLU A 312 -10.29 7.98 -14.33
CA GLU A 312 -8.87 8.23 -14.08
C GLU A 312 -8.66 8.79 -12.66
N ASP A 313 -7.64 8.36 -11.94
CA ASP A 313 -7.31 8.72 -10.55
C ASP A 313 -8.55 8.97 -9.66
N PRO A 314 -9.40 7.94 -9.44
CA PRO A 314 -10.63 8.10 -8.67
C PRO A 314 -10.34 8.37 -7.20
N GLN A 315 -10.93 9.44 -6.66
CA GLN A 315 -10.79 9.85 -5.27
C GLN A 315 -12.16 9.91 -4.59
N ILE A 316 -12.45 8.97 -3.68
CA ILE A 316 -13.70 8.92 -2.91
C ILE A 316 -13.66 9.96 -1.80
N VAL A 317 -14.40 11.05 -1.98
CA VAL A 317 -14.45 12.19 -1.04
C VAL A 317 -15.66 12.15 -0.11
N ASN A 318 -16.65 11.33 -0.44
CA ASN A 318 -17.81 11.08 0.41
C ASN A 318 -18.25 9.62 0.27
N GLY A 319 -18.68 9.02 1.38
CA GLY A 319 -19.13 7.63 1.43
C GLY A 319 -18.11 6.66 2.00
N LEU A 320 -17.01 7.11 2.61
CA LEU A 320 -15.97 6.23 3.20
C LEU A 320 -16.54 5.12 4.10
N GLN A 321 -17.46 5.48 5.00
CA GLN A 321 -18.09 4.51 5.91
C GLN A 321 -18.95 3.51 5.14
N THR A 322 -19.74 3.99 4.16
CA THR A 322 -20.55 3.17 3.26
C THR A 322 -19.68 2.19 2.49
N SER A 323 -18.57 2.66 1.90
CA SER A 323 -17.62 1.82 1.16
C SER A 323 -16.98 0.76 2.04
N HIS A 324 -16.57 1.10 3.27
CA HIS A 324 -16.00 0.14 4.22
C HIS A 324 -17.00 -0.92 4.69
N GLU A 325 -18.26 -0.54 4.97
CA GLU A 325 -19.29 -1.51 5.36
C GLU A 325 -19.69 -2.40 4.19
N ILE A 326 -19.73 -1.87 2.95
CA ILE A 326 -19.91 -2.68 1.74
C ILE A 326 -18.74 -3.66 1.60
N TYR A 327 -17.50 -3.19 1.64
CA TYR A 327 -16.32 -4.05 1.60
C TYR A 327 -16.39 -5.15 2.66
N ARG A 328 -16.62 -4.80 3.92
CA ARG A 328 -16.76 -5.77 5.01
C ARG A 328 -17.89 -6.77 4.78
N HIS A 329 -19.03 -6.33 4.25
CA HIS A 329 -20.17 -7.22 3.98
C HIS A 329 -19.77 -8.28 2.95
N PHE A 330 -19.25 -7.84 1.80
CA PHE A 330 -18.93 -8.71 0.67
C PHE A 330 -17.66 -9.55 0.88
N SER A 331 -16.67 -9.07 1.66
CA SER A 331 -15.48 -9.86 2.02
C SER A 331 -15.77 -10.97 3.03
N ASN A 332 -16.84 -10.84 3.83
CA ASN A 332 -17.18 -11.83 4.86
C ASN A 332 -18.19 -12.90 4.39
N SER A 333 -19.01 -12.62 3.37
CA SER A 333 -20.07 -13.51 2.90
C SER A 333 -19.64 -14.35 1.69
N GLU A 334 -19.83 -15.67 1.73
CA GLU A 334 -19.61 -16.56 0.57
C GLU A 334 -20.73 -16.47 -0.51
N ASN A 335 -21.86 -15.80 -0.21
CA ASN A 335 -23.10 -15.87 -1.00
C ASN A 335 -23.56 -14.53 -1.62
N SER A 336 -22.63 -13.63 -1.92
CA SER A 336 -22.94 -12.25 -2.34
C SER A 336 -23.32 -12.07 -3.82
N GLN A 337 -23.30 -13.12 -4.64
CA GLN A 337 -23.47 -12.97 -6.10
C GLN A 337 -24.88 -12.58 -6.56
N ASN A 338 -25.89 -12.65 -5.70
CA ASN A 338 -27.28 -12.39 -6.09
C ASN A 338 -27.88 -11.11 -5.46
N ASP A 339 -27.05 -10.24 -4.91
CA ASP A 339 -27.52 -8.95 -4.39
C ASP A 339 -27.81 -7.98 -5.55
N LYS A 340 -29.10 -7.67 -5.73
CA LYS A 340 -29.59 -6.80 -6.81
C LYS A 340 -29.67 -5.33 -6.44
N ARG A 341 -29.34 -4.99 -5.19
CA ARG A 341 -29.42 -3.62 -4.69
C ARG A 341 -28.31 -2.77 -5.30
N SER A 342 -28.59 -1.48 -5.41
CA SER A 342 -27.71 -0.51 -6.04
C SER A 342 -27.25 0.58 -5.07
N ILE A 343 -26.12 1.21 -5.40
CA ILE A 343 -25.60 2.39 -4.72
C ILE A 343 -25.58 3.58 -5.69
N LEU A 344 -25.96 4.76 -5.19
CA LEU A 344 -25.85 6.02 -5.90
C LEU A 344 -24.41 6.52 -5.91
N ILE A 345 -23.87 6.79 -7.10
CA ILE A 345 -22.50 7.27 -7.30
C ILE A 345 -22.55 8.59 -8.07
N ARG A 346 -21.92 9.61 -7.50
CA ARG A 346 -21.68 10.91 -8.14
C ARG A 346 -20.21 11.01 -8.51
N ILE A 347 -19.89 11.22 -9.77
CA ILE A 347 -18.54 11.35 -10.28
C ILE A 347 -18.36 12.80 -10.71
N ILE A 348 -17.48 13.53 -10.04
CA ILE A 348 -17.16 14.93 -10.34
C ILE A 348 -15.85 14.96 -11.11
N CYS A 349 -15.91 15.39 -12.36
CA CYS A 349 -14.75 15.56 -13.24
C CYS A 349 -14.24 16.99 -13.14
N GLU A 350 -13.00 17.17 -12.73
CA GLU A 350 -12.35 18.49 -12.63
C GLU A 350 -10.86 18.32 -12.89
N GLU A 351 -10.36 18.93 -13.96
CA GLU A 351 -8.96 18.85 -14.39
C GLU A 351 -8.05 19.76 -13.55
N ASN A 352 -8.58 20.87 -13.01
CA ASN A 352 -7.81 21.80 -12.20
C ASN A 352 -7.63 21.27 -10.77
N GLU A 353 -6.36 21.10 -10.37
CA GLU A 353 -6.02 20.55 -9.07
C GLU A 353 -6.52 21.40 -7.89
N ASP A 354 -6.34 22.73 -7.95
CA ASP A 354 -6.81 23.63 -6.89
C ASP A 354 -8.33 23.58 -6.71
N ALA A 355 -9.06 23.42 -7.82
CA ALA A 355 -10.51 23.27 -7.82
C ALA A 355 -10.93 21.93 -7.19
N ARG A 356 -10.30 20.81 -7.58
CA ARG A 356 -10.52 19.51 -6.92
C ARG A 356 -10.30 19.64 -5.41
N ASP A 357 -9.17 20.21 -5.00
CA ASP A 357 -8.81 20.42 -3.61
C ASP A 357 -9.84 21.25 -2.83
N ARG A 358 -10.42 22.29 -3.45
CA ARG A 358 -11.52 23.06 -2.85
C ARG A 358 -12.77 22.20 -2.68
N ILE A 359 -13.15 21.43 -3.70
CA ILE A 359 -14.33 20.55 -3.66
C ILE A 359 -14.17 19.48 -2.59
N ILE A 360 -12.98 18.86 -2.49
CA ILE A 360 -12.62 17.89 -1.45
C ILE A 360 -12.85 18.51 -0.06
N ARG A 361 -12.29 19.69 0.19
CA ARG A 361 -12.42 20.38 1.49
C ARG A 361 -13.87 20.69 1.84
N VAL A 362 -14.64 21.25 0.89
CA VAL A 362 -16.05 21.60 1.11
C VAL A 362 -16.87 20.35 1.39
N THR A 363 -16.69 19.30 0.59
CA THR A 363 -17.42 18.03 0.74
C THR A 363 -17.11 17.36 2.10
N ASN A 364 -15.85 17.40 2.52
CA ASN A 364 -15.42 16.85 3.81
C ASN A 364 -15.92 17.69 5.01
N SER A 365 -16.05 19.01 4.86
CA SER A 365 -16.45 19.92 5.95
C SER A 365 -17.92 19.82 6.40
N GLN A 366 -18.79 19.09 5.68
CA GLN A 366 -20.23 18.99 5.99
C GLN A 366 -20.56 18.09 7.20
N THR A 367 -19.58 17.58 7.95
CA THR A 367 -19.79 16.88 9.22
C THR A 367 -18.51 16.96 10.06
N ALA A 368 -18.61 16.92 11.40
CA ALA A 368 -17.46 17.08 12.30
C ALA A 368 -16.41 15.96 12.09
N ILE A 369 -15.17 16.35 11.81
CA ILE A 369 -14.02 15.46 11.54
C ILE A 369 -13.03 15.50 12.73
N LEU A 370 -12.31 14.40 12.96
CA LEU A 370 -11.15 14.34 13.86
C LEU A 370 -10.00 15.23 13.34
N PRO A 371 -9.40 16.12 14.15
CA PRO A 371 -8.43 17.10 13.64
C PRO A 371 -7.13 16.51 13.07
N ALA A 372 -6.75 15.28 13.42
CA ALA A 372 -5.54 14.62 12.93
C ALA A 372 -5.57 14.33 11.42
N SER A 373 -6.71 13.90 10.91
CA SER A 373 -6.89 13.46 9.52
C SER A 373 -6.94 14.64 8.51
N LEU A 374 -7.12 15.88 9.00
CA LEU A 374 -7.19 17.10 8.20
C LEU A 374 -5.84 17.84 8.05
N ARG A 375 -4.79 17.42 8.76
CA ARG A 375 -3.55 18.20 8.88
C ARG A 375 -2.86 18.44 7.55
N SER A 376 -2.82 17.46 6.65
CA SER A 376 -2.23 17.64 5.30
C SER A 376 -2.89 18.75 4.48
N SER A 377 -4.13 19.15 4.82
CA SER A 377 -4.85 20.24 4.17
C SER A 377 -4.64 21.61 4.82
N ASP A 378 -3.99 21.66 5.99
CA ASP A 378 -3.73 22.90 6.73
C ASP A 378 -2.83 23.84 5.96
N LYS A 379 -2.99 25.14 6.21
CA LYS A 379 -2.26 26.20 5.50
C LYS A 379 -0.74 26.03 5.66
N ILE A 380 -0.27 25.59 6.83
CA ILE A 380 1.16 25.39 7.09
C ILE A 380 1.78 24.40 6.10
N HIS A 381 1.07 23.32 5.77
CA HIS A 381 1.56 22.31 4.85
C HIS A 381 1.60 22.81 3.41
N ARG A 382 0.71 23.72 3.01
CA ARG A 382 0.82 24.39 1.70
C ARG A 382 1.98 25.36 1.65
N ASN A 383 2.19 26.14 2.72
CA ASN A 383 3.34 27.04 2.79
C ASN A 383 4.67 26.26 2.72
N ILE A 384 4.74 25.10 3.39
CA ILE A 384 5.89 24.19 3.32
C ILE A 384 6.06 23.67 1.90
N GLU A 385 4.99 23.23 1.25
CA GLU A 385 5.03 22.78 -0.15
C GLU A 385 5.52 23.89 -1.09
N ASP A 386 4.94 25.09 -1.03
CA ASP A 386 5.33 26.23 -1.86
C ASP A 386 6.80 26.59 -1.67
N TYR A 387 7.28 26.58 -0.42
CA TYR A 387 8.67 26.84 -0.09
C TYR A 387 9.60 25.76 -0.63
N LEU A 388 9.30 24.48 -0.38
CA LEU A 388 10.13 23.37 -0.87
C LEU A 388 10.15 23.35 -2.40
N LYS A 389 9.01 23.57 -3.04
CA LYS A 389 8.88 23.61 -4.51
C LYS A 389 9.70 24.73 -5.13
N ALA A 390 9.77 25.90 -4.49
CA ALA A 390 10.63 27.00 -4.93
C ALA A 390 12.14 26.66 -4.81
N ASN A 391 12.50 25.66 -4.00
CA ASN A 391 13.86 25.18 -3.78
C ASN A 391 14.11 23.79 -4.43
N ASP A 392 13.28 23.38 -5.40
CA ASP A 392 13.39 22.10 -6.13
C ASP A 392 13.24 20.84 -5.25
N PHE A 393 12.46 20.95 -4.17
CA PHE A 393 11.98 19.83 -3.36
C PHE A 393 10.45 19.71 -3.46
N TYR A 394 9.91 18.52 -3.28
CA TYR A 394 8.49 18.19 -3.48
C TYR A 394 7.88 17.67 -2.19
N TYR A 395 6.99 18.45 -1.58
CA TYR A 395 6.36 18.07 -0.32
C TYR A 395 5.09 17.24 -0.55
N ASP A 396 5.15 15.94 -0.28
CA ASP A 396 4.05 15.00 -0.48
C ASP A 396 2.98 15.19 0.61
N ARG A 397 2.08 16.16 0.40
CA ARG A 397 0.89 16.37 1.24
C ARG A 397 -0.12 15.23 1.11
N LYS A 398 -0.22 14.68 -0.09
CA LYS A 398 -1.00 13.48 -0.42
C LYS A 398 0.00 12.35 -0.64
N LYS A 399 -0.34 11.15 -0.18
CA LYS A 399 0.55 10.01 -0.23
C LYS A 399 0.89 9.69 -1.69
N ASN A 400 2.18 9.52 -1.99
CA ASN A 400 2.68 9.16 -3.32
C ASN A 400 2.34 10.13 -4.47
N PHE A 401 1.89 11.36 -4.21
CA PHE A 401 1.43 12.26 -5.26
C PHE A 401 2.57 12.63 -6.23
N TYR A 402 3.68 13.17 -5.70
CA TYR A 402 4.83 13.53 -6.52
C TYR A 402 5.59 12.30 -7.03
N LYS A 403 5.52 11.17 -6.31
CA LYS A 403 6.03 9.86 -6.77
C LYS A 403 5.30 9.43 -8.05
N ASN A 404 3.97 9.51 -8.08
CA ASN A 404 3.16 9.14 -9.23
C ASN A 404 3.34 10.10 -10.41
N LEU A 405 3.69 11.37 -10.15
CA LEU A 405 4.10 12.34 -11.18
C LEU A 405 5.52 12.12 -11.70
N GLY A 406 6.23 11.08 -11.23
CA GLY A 406 7.58 10.74 -11.67
C GLY A 406 8.66 11.69 -11.18
N LYS A 407 8.45 12.39 -10.05
CA LYS A 407 9.49 13.22 -9.44
C LYS A 407 10.58 12.35 -8.79
N PRO A 408 11.86 12.79 -8.79
CA PRO A 408 12.95 12.03 -8.18
C PRO A 408 12.71 11.79 -6.69
N ALA A 409 12.86 10.55 -6.21
CA ALA A 409 12.55 10.19 -4.83
C ALA A 409 13.41 10.97 -3.81
N SER A 410 14.66 11.28 -4.13
CA SER A 410 15.56 12.09 -3.29
C SER A 410 15.09 13.52 -3.05
N LYS A 411 14.17 14.00 -3.88
CA LYS A 411 13.58 15.34 -3.77
C LYS A 411 12.19 15.31 -3.17
N ILE A 412 11.61 14.13 -2.91
CA ILE A 412 10.28 14.01 -2.32
C ILE A 412 10.41 13.95 -0.80
N ILE A 413 9.68 14.82 -0.11
CA ILE A 413 9.64 14.90 1.35
C ILE A 413 8.21 14.59 1.79
N SER A 414 8.02 13.46 2.48
CA SER A 414 6.72 13.11 3.05
C SER A 414 6.44 13.90 4.33
N ILE A 415 5.16 13.99 4.73
CA ILE A 415 4.78 14.56 6.03
C ILE A 415 5.46 13.80 7.17
N ALA A 416 5.54 12.47 7.07
CA ALA A 416 6.13 11.61 8.10
C ALA A 416 7.63 11.86 8.25
N TYR A 417 8.37 11.95 7.13
CA TYR A 417 9.79 12.27 7.13
C TYR A 417 10.06 13.64 7.73
N LEU A 418 9.31 14.67 7.32
CA LEU A 418 9.46 16.01 7.86
C LEU A 418 9.18 16.05 9.38
N ALA A 419 8.16 15.33 9.84
CA ALA A 419 7.85 15.22 11.26
C ALA A 419 8.97 14.52 12.05
N GLN A 420 9.52 13.42 11.52
CA GLN A 420 10.66 12.73 12.14
C GLN A 420 11.90 13.63 12.19
N ALA A 421 12.23 14.33 11.10
CA ALA A 421 13.33 15.27 11.03
C ALA A 421 13.15 16.40 12.05
N MET A 422 11.94 16.96 12.16
CA MET A 422 11.62 17.99 13.14
C MET A 422 11.76 17.49 14.59
N MET A 423 11.24 16.30 14.89
CA MET A 423 11.37 15.68 16.22
C MET A 423 12.84 15.42 16.59
N THR A 424 13.64 15.01 15.62
CA THR A 424 15.06 14.70 15.82
C THR A 424 15.87 15.97 16.01
N ILE A 425 15.75 16.92 15.09
CA ILE A 425 16.64 18.08 14.99
C ILE A 425 16.19 19.21 15.91
N LEU A 426 14.89 19.54 15.93
CA LEU A 426 14.37 20.69 16.68
C LEU A 426 13.95 20.31 18.10
N LEU A 427 13.36 19.13 18.28
CA LEU A 427 12.87 18.71 19.60
C LEU A 427 13.88 17.90 20.41
N PHE A 428 15.00 17.52 19.81
CA PHE A 428 16.04 16.68 20.43
C PHE A 428 15.47 15.36 20.99
N ARG A 429 14.51 14.75 20.28
CA ARG A 429 13.88 13.47 20.65
C ARG A 429 14.12 12.38 19.59
N PRO A 430 15.38 12.02 19.27
CA PRO A 430 15.69 11.00 18.26
C PRO A 430 15.13 9.62 18.63
N ASP A 431 15.06 9.31 19.93
CA ASP A 431 14.47 8.09 20.47
C ASP A 431 12.97 7.99 20.12
N SER A 432 12.24 9.08 20.31
CA SER A 432 10.80 9.14 20.05
C SER A 432 10.51 9.27 18.55
N ALA A 433 11.34 9.99 17.80
CA ALA A 433 11.26 10.09 16.35
C ALA A 433 11.41 8.71 15.70
N ARG A 434 12.30 7.87 16.21
CA ARG A 434 12.48 6.49 15.74
C ARG A 434 11.36 5.56 16.21
N ALA A 435 11.02 5.57 17.49
CA ALA A 435 10.09 4.60 18.05
C ALA A 435 8.61 4.88 17.75
N ARG A 436 8.25 6.16 17.57
CA ARG A 436 6.85 6.60 17.39
C ARG A 436 6.76 7.80 16.43
N PRO A 437 7.20 7.62 15.17
CA PRO A 437 7.31 8.71 14.20
C PRO A 437 5.98 9.39 13.88
N SER A 438 4.86 8.71 14.09
CA SER A 438 3.53 9.26 13.84
C SER A 438 3.01 10.16 14.96
N THR A 439 3.63 10.19 16.15
CA THR A 439 3.10 10.86 17.35
C THR A 439 2.86 12.36 17.16
N LEU A 440 3.80 13.05 16.50
CA LEU A 440 3.71 14.48 16.23
C LEU A 440 2.54 14.81 15.29
N ILE A 441 2.24 13.90 14.36
CA ILE A 441 1.16 14.05 13.36
C ILE A 441 -0.19 13.51 13.88
N ASN A 442 -0.19 12.65 14.90
CA ASN A 442 -1.43 12.06 15.44
C ASN A 442 -1.93 12.76 16.71
N SER A 443 -1.06 13.39 17.50
CA SER A 443 -1.44 14.09 18.74
C SER A 443 -1.85 15.54 18.47
N ASP A 444 -3.08 15.93 18.82
CA ASP A 444 -3.58 17.32 18.70
C ASP A 444 -2.80 18.32 19.55
N ALA A 445 -2.43 17.91 20.77
CA ALA A 445 -1.70 18.75 21.70
C ALA A 445 -0.27 19.03 21.20
N GLU A 446 0.43 17.99 20.72
CA GLU A 446 1.79 18.14 20.20
C GLU A 446 1.80 18.95 18.90
N TYR A 447 0.87 18.68 17.98
CA TYR A 447 0.85 19.38 16.70
C TYR A 447 0.57 20.86 16.84
N LYS A 448 -0.47 21.24 17.58
CA LYS A 448 -0.80 22.66 17.82
C LYS A 448 0.34 23.44 18.47
N LYS A 449 1.23 22.77 19.20
CA LYS A 449 2.39 23.42 19.82
C LYS A 449 3.43 23.88 18.79
N TYR A 450 3.48 23.23 17.62
CA TYR A 450 4.50 23.46 16.60
C TYR A 450 3.94 23.88 15.23
N SER A 451 2.61 24.00 15.09
CA SER A 451 1.93 24.37 13.83
C SER A 451 1.42 25.81 13.76
N VAL A 452 1.85 26.68 14.69
CA VAL A 452 1.48 28.11 14.77
C VAL A 452 2.36 28.98 13.89
#